data_AF-A0A958MVF1-F1
#
_entry.id   AF-A0A958MVF1-F1
#
_cell.length_a   1.000
_cell.length_b   1.000
_cell.length_c   1.000
_cell.angle_alpha   90.00
_cell.angle_beta   90.00
_cell.angle_gamma   90.00
#
_symmetry.space_group_name_H-M   'P 1'
#
loop_
_entity.id
_entity.type
_entity.pdbx_description
1 polymer ?
#
loop_
_entity_poly.entity_id
_entity_poly.type
_entity_poly.pdbx_seq_one_letter_code
_entity_poly.pdbx_strand_id
1 'polypeptide(L)'
;MAAKFRLRFRFKRLGLLLVILPVILVLGIVLLEGFLSIQSYRQWKNWDREIHIVERNELLTTLSNLFTVGTDQKAWESRLKLHPLFGYVYRQGEGEANRFGFQTRYDFRICESGYCVPSADGEEGRPFVIGVFGGSLAHMVGEQADALEKLIGQWFKGRTIRVVNLAAGGYNSTISHQVFSYFREALDAVVFIDGVHEIWSGQENNKVGWLP
;
A
#
# COMPACT_ATOMS: atom_id res chain seq x y z
N MET A 1 7.32 63.96 33.91
CA MET A 1 6.72 62.61 34.07
C MET A 1 6.24 62.07 32.70
N ALA A 2 7.13 61.89 31.70
CA ALA A 2 6.70 61.46 30.35
C ALA A 2 7.83 60.86 29.46
N ALA A 3 8.61 59.90 29.95
CA ALA A 3 9.70 59.28 29.14
C ALA A 3 9.76 57.74 29.14
N LYS A 4 8.87 57.03 29.86
CA LYS A 4 8.99 55.57 30.03
C LYS A 4 8.22 54.69 29.03
N PHE A 5 7.51 55.25 28.05
CA PHE A 5 6.53 54.48 27.26
C PHE A 5 6.97 54.03 25.84
N ARG A 6 8.13 54.45 25.32
CA ARG A 6 8.52 54.15 23.92
C ARG A 6 9.40 52.90 23.71
N LEU A 7 9.99 52.30 24.74
CA LEU A 7 10.89 51.14 24.55
C LEU A 7 10.17 49.78 24.36
N ARG A 8 8.91 49.63 24.79
CA ARG A 8 8.20 48.33 24.73
C ARG A 8 7.75 47.92 23.32
N PHE A 9 7.69 48.84 22.37
CA PHE A 9 7.17 48.55 21.02
C PHE A 9 8.23 47.96 20.07
N ARG A 10 9.53 48.20 20.30
CA ARG A 10 10.60 47.68 19.42
C ARG A 10 10.91 46.20 19.64
N PHE A 11 10.78 45.69 20.86
CA PHE A 11 11.08 44.28 21.17
C PHE A 11 10.08 43.29 20.55
N LYS A 12 8.80 43.67 20.40
CA LYS A 12 7.79 42.78 19.80
C LYS A 12 8.04 42.49 18.31
N ARG A 13 8.57 43.47 17.57
CA ARG A 13 8.91 43.28 16.15
C ARG A 13 10.16 42.41 15.95
N LEU A 14 11.13 42.52 16.86
CA LEU A 14 12.34 41.70 16.82
C LEU A 14 12.03 40.22 17.12
N GLY A 15 11.17 39.95 18.11
CA GLY A 15 10.74 38.58 18.43
C GLY A 15 9.98 37.92 17.28
N LEU A 16 9.13 38.68 16.57
CA LEU A 16 8.39 38.16 15.41
C LEU A 16 9.33 37.78 14.25
N LEU A 17 10.33 38.62 13.96
CA LEU A 17 11.33 38.33 12.93
C LEU A 17 12.16 37.08 13.25
N LEU A 18 12.52 36.88 14.53
CA LEU A 18 13.27 35.71 14.97
C LEU A 18 12.49 34.39 14.81
N VAL A 19 11.16 34.42 14.72
CA VAL A 19 10.32 33.24 14.48
C VAL A 19 10.01 33.05 13.00
N ILE A 20 9.78 34.14 12.26
CA ILE A 20 9.44 34.07 10.83
C ILE A 20 10.65 33.60 10.00
N LEU A 21 11.86 34.08 10.31
CA LEU A 21 13.04 33.78 9.50
C LEU A 21 13.39 32.27 9.47
N PRO A 22 13.40 31.54 10.61
CA PRO A 22 13.60 30.09 10.60
C PRO A 22 12.50 29.33 9.86
N VAL A 23 11.24 29.76 9.98
CA VAL A 23 10.12 29.10 9.29
C VAL A 23 10.25 29.25 7.77
N ILE A 24 10.61 30.44 7.28
CA ILE A 24 10.87 30.67 5.86
C ILE A 24 12.07 29.83 5.40
N LEU A 25 13.13 29.74 6.21
CA LEU A 25 14.30 28.93 5.88
C LEU A 25 13.94 27.45 5.75
N VAL A 26 13.19 26.90 6.71
CA VAL A 26 12.73 25.49 6.68
C VAL A 26 11.83 25.24 5.47
N LEU A 27 10.87 26.13 5.20
CA LEU A 27 10.04 26.04 4.00
C LEU A 27 10.87 26.06 2.71
N GLY A 28 11.89 26.92 2.64
CA GLY A 28 12.82 26.99 1.51
C GLY A 28 13.60 25.69 1.30
N ILE A 29 14.08 25.07 2.38
CA ILE A 29 14.80 23.78 2.33
C ILE A 29 13.86 22.68 1.84
N VAL A 30 12.65 22.58 2.39
CA VAL A 30 11.66 21.57 1.99
C VAL A 30 11.27 21.71 0.51
N LEU A 31 11.05 22.94 0.04
CA LEU A 31 10.75 23.19 -1.37
C LEU A 31 11.93 22.85 -2.28
N LEU A 32 13.16 23.15 -1.85
CA LEU A 32 14.37 22.82 -2.61
C LEU A 32 14.59 21.30 -2.70
N GLU A 33 14.46 20.57 -1.59
CA GLU A 33 14.54 19.11 -1.58
C GLU A 33 13.46 18.49 -2.47
N GLY A 34 12.21 18.94 -2.34
CA GLY A 34 11.12 18.49 -3.20
C GLY A 34 11.41 18.72 -4.69
N PHE A 35 11.97 19.87 -5.05
CA PHE A 35 12.36 20.18 -6.43
C PHE A 35 13.52 19.29 -6.92
N LEU A 36 14.56 19.09 -6.10
CA LEU A 36 15.70 18.23 -6.44
C LEU A 36 15.28 16.76 -6.59
N SER A 37 14.40 16.26 -5.71
CA SER A 37 13.80 14.93 -5.82
C SER A 37 12.98 14.77 -7.09
N ILE A 38 12.25 15.80 -7.53
CA ILE A 38 11.53 15.77 -8.81
C ILE A 38 12.50 15.72 -10.00
N GLN A 39 13.60 16.47 -9.95
CA GLN A 39 14.61 16.49 -11.02
C GLN A 39 15.39 15.17 -11.11
N SER A 40 15.85 14.64 -9.98
CA SER A 40 16.52 13.33 -9.95
C SER A 40 15.57 12.22 -10.42
N TYR A 41 14.30 12.26 -10.02
CA TYR A 41 13.27 11.35 -10.50
C TYR A 41 13.04 11.45 -12.01
N ARG A 42 13.04 12.65 -12.60
CA ARG A 42 12.94 12.83 -14.06
C ARG A 42 14.12 12.22 -14.81
N GLN A 43 15.32 12.38 -14.30
CA GLN A 43 16.52 11.78 -14.90
C GLN A 43 16.50 10.26 -14.79
N TRP A 44 16.07 9.72 -13.64
CA TRP A 44 15.94 8.27 -13.42
C TRP A 44 14.86 7.63 -14.30
N LYS A 45 13.70 8.29 -14.44
CA LYS A 45 12.55 7.82 -15.23
C LYS A 45 12.84 7.69 -16.73
N ASN A 46 13.70 8.53 -17.30
CA ASN A 46 14.07 8.43 -18.71
C ASN A 46 15.04 7.27 -18.96
N TRP A 47 15.82 6.86 -17.96
CA TRP A 47 16.75 5.75 -18.07
C TRP A 47 16.03 4.40 -17.96
N ASP A 48 15.09 4.26 -17.02
CA ASP A 48 14.36 3.01 -16.79
C ASP A 48 13.27 2.72 -17.82
N ARG A 49 12.64 3.74 -18.42
CA ARG A 49 11.55 3.51 -19.37
C ARG A 49 12.01 2.79 -20.63
N GLU A 50 13.17 3.15 -21.17
CA GLU A 50 13.71 2.45 -22.35
C GLU A 50 14.17 1.04 -22.00
N ILE A 51 14.84 0.87 -20.85
CA ILE A 51 15.30 -0.44 -20.37
C ILE A 51 14.10 -1.38 -20.15
N HIS A 52 13.04 -0.93 -19.45
CA HIS A 52 11.87 -1.77 -19.20
C HIS A 52 11.01 -2.03 -20.43
N ILE A 53 10.99 -1.14 -21.43
CA ILE A 53 10.31 -1.41 -22.71
C ILE A 53 11.08 -2.47 -23.49
N VAL A 54 12.41 -2.42 -23.50
CA VAL A 54 13.27 -3.43 -24.13
C VAL A 54 13.13 -4.76 -23.39
N GLU A 55 13.27 -4.80 -22.07
CA GLU A 55 13.07 -6.01 -21.25
C GLU A 55 11.66 -6.60 -21.42
N ARG A 56 10.61 -5.77 -21.42
CA ARG A 56 9.24 -6.24 -21.65
C ARG A 56 9.07 -6.84 -23.06
N ASN A 57 9.62 -6.20 -24.09
CA ASN A 57 9.50 -6.70 -25.45
C ASN A 57 10.35 -7.96 -25.66
N GLU A 58 11.53 -8.05 -25.04
CA GLU A 58 12.35 -9.26 -25.02
C GLU A 58 11.65 -10.39 -24.26
N LEU A 59 11.04 -10.11 -23.11
CA LEU A 59 10.24 -11.09 -22.36
C LEU A 59 9.02 -11.54 -23.16
N LEU A 60 8.28 -10.62 -23.79
CA LEU A 60 7.13 -10.97 -24.62
C LEU A 60 7.53 -11.78 -25.85
N THR A 61 8.65 -11.46 -26.48
CA THR A 61 9.18 -12.18 -27.65
C THR A 61 9.72 -13.55 -27.25
N THR A 62 10.43 -13.62 -26.10
CA THR A 62 10.92 -14.88 -25.53
C THR A 62 9.75 -15.78 -25.13
N LEU A 63 8.74 -15.23 -24.46
CA LEU A 63 7.52 -15.95 -24.11
C LEU A 63 6.75 -16.39 -25.36
N SER A 64 6.51 -15.52 -26.35
CA SER A 64 5.80 -15.88 -27.59
C SER A 64 6.53 -16.95 -28.40
N ASN A 65 7.86 -16.95 -28.37
CA ASN A 65 8.69 -17.97 -29.02
C ASN A 65 8.76 -19.27 -28.20
N LEU A 66 8.69 -19.20 -26.87
CA LEU A 66 8.51 -20.37 -26.00
C LEU A 66 7.13 -21.02 -26.18
N PHE A 67 6.10 -20.25 -26.54
CA PHE A 67 4.74 -20.78 -26.77
C PHE A 67 4.52 -21.42 -28.13
N THR A 68 5.39 -21.20 -29.12
CA THR A 68 5.25 -21.79 -30.46
C THR A 68 6.01 -23.11 -30.65
N VAL A 69 6.81 -23.55 -29.68
CA VAL A 69 7.54 -24.83 -29.76
C VAL A 69 7.39 -25.60 -28.45
N GLY A 70 6.32 -26.40 -28.37
CA GLY A 70 6.20 -27.54 -27.45
C GLY A 70 5.88 -27.21 -26.00
N THR A 71 4.67 -27.58 -25.54
CA THR A 71 4.32 -28.15 -24.21
C THR A 71 5.13 -27.77 -22.94
N ASP A 72 5.75 -26.58 -22.84
CA ASP A 72 6.59 -26.25 -21.69
C ASP A 72 5.80 -25.41 -20.67
N GLN A 73 5.57 -26.02 -19.50
CA GLN A 73 4.67 -25.58 -18.43
C GLN A 73 5.11 -24.31 -17.67
N LYS A 74 6.13 -23.58 -18.15
CA LYS A 74 6.80 -22.50 -17.41
C LYS A 74 6.24 -21.09 -17.61
N ALA A 75 5.29 -20.92 -18.53
CA ALA A 75 4.49 -19.71 -18.67
C ALA A 75 3.78 -19.26 -17.38
N TRP A 76 3.57 -20.20 -16.46
CA TRP A 76 2.93 -19.99 -15.16
C TRP A 76 3.91 -19.55 -14.06
N GLU A 77 5.16 -19.22 -14.40
CA GLU A 77 6.19 -18.83 -13.45
C GLU A 77 6.14 -17.36 -12.98
N SER A 78 5.21 -16.57 -13.52
CA SER A 78 4.99 -15.18 -13.10
C SER A 78 4.65 -15.12 -11.59
N ARG A 79 5.25 -14.17 -10.85
CA ARG A 79 4.90 -13.84 -9.44
C ARG A 79 3.42 -13.53 -9.23
N LEU A 80 2.67 -13.40 -10.31
CA LEU A 80 1.26 -13.09 -10.34
C LEU A 80 0.46 -14.29 -10.89
N LYS A 81 -0.50 -14.77 -10.10
CA LYS A 81 -1.55 -15.73 -10.48
C LYS A 81 -2.80 -14.96 -10.89
N LEU A 82 -3.44 -15.33 -12.00
CA LEU A 82 -4.73 -14.76 -12.37
C LEU A 82 -5.82 -15.32 -11.43
N HIS A 83 -6.38 -14.46 -10.57
CA HIS A 83 -7.56 -14.69 -9.78
C HIS A 83 -8.82 -14.34 -10.57
N PRO A 84 -9.83 -15.23 -10.61
CA PRO A 84 -11.03 -15.04 -11.43
C PRO A 84 -11.82 -13.76 -11.11
N LEU A 85 -11.63 -13.19 -9.92
CA LEU A 85 -12.39 -12.03 -9.43
C LEU A 85 -11.54 -10.77 -9.27
N PHE A 86 -10.21 -10.90 -9.17
CA PHE A 86 -9.32 -9.81 -8.75
C PHE A 86 -8.19 -9.54 -9.75
N GLY A 87 -8.24 -10.17 -10.93
CA GLY A 87 -7.16 -10.07 -11.89
C GLY A 87 -5.89 -10.72 -11.36
N TYR A 88 -4.74 -10.08 -11.48
CA TYR A 88 -3.46 -10.66 -11.06
C TYR A 88 -3.24 -10.50 -9.54
N VAL A 89 -3.09 -11.61 -8.81
CA VAL A 89 -2.77 -11.68 -7.37
C VAL A 89 -1.45 -12.41 -7.15
N TYR A 90 -0.85 -12.36 -5.96
CA TYR A 90 0.46 -12.96 -5.71
C TYR A 90 0.44 -14.51 -5.87
N ARG A 91 1.50 -15.07 -6.45
CA ARG A 91 1.70 -16.51 -6.63
C ARG A 91 2.14 -17.15 -5.32
N GLN A 92 1.47 -18.24 -4.92
CA GLN A 92 1.90 -19.10 -3.83
C GLN A 92 3.33 -19.63 -4.08
N GLY A 93 4.25 -19.39 -3.15
CA GLY A 93 5.60 -19.98 -3.16
C GLY A 93 6.75 -19.01 -2.86
N GLU A 94 6.58 -17.69 -3.02
CA GLU A 94 7.59 -16.68 -2.62
C GLU A 94 7.29 -16.02 -1.25
N GLY A 95 6.20 -16.46 -0.61
CA GLY A 95 5.72 -16.11 0.73
C GLY A 95 4.47 -16.93 1.05
N GLU A 96 4.03 -16.93 2.31
CA GLU A 96 2.79 -17.61 2.75
C GLU A 96 1.55 -16.89 2.21
N ALA A 97 1.29 -17.03 0.90
CA ALA A 97 0.05 -16.58 0.30
C ALA A 97 -1.06 -17.63 0.55
N ASN A 98 -2.23 -17.18 0.97
CA ASN A 98 -3.38 -18.06 1.18
C ASN A 98 -4.00 -18.53 -0.15
N ARG A 99 -5.06 -19.34 -0.10
CA ARG A 99 -5.74 -19.87 -1.31
C ARG A 99 -6.33 -18.79 -2.23
N PHE A 100 -6.48 -17.57 -1.72
CA PHE A 100 -7.00 -16.42 -2.45
C PHE A 100 -5.89 -15.52 -3.03
N GLY A 101 -4.61 -15.87 -2.81
CA GLY A 101 -3.47 -15.14 -3.34
C GLY A 101 -3.10 -13.89 -2.53
N PHE A 102 -3.54 -13.81 -1.28
CA PHE A 102 -3.18 -12.74 -0.35
C PHE A 102 -2.09 -13.20 0.61
N GLN A 103 -1.14 -12.32 0.91
CA GLN A 103 -0.03 -12.60 1.81
C GLN A 103 -0.45 -12.51 3.28
N THR A 104 -1.20 -13.52 3.72
CA THR A 104 -1.65 -13.68 5.09
C THR A 104 -1.59 -15.15 5.47
N ARG A 105 -1.21 -15.41 6.73
CA ARG A 105 -1.15 -16.76 7.30
C ARG A 105 -2.53 -17.41 7.49
N TYR A 106 -3.60 -16.63 7.37
CA TYR A 106 -4.96 -17.12 7.55
C TYR A 106 -5.63 -17.38 6.22
N ASP A 107 -6.25 -18.54 6.16
CA ASP A 107 -7.11 -18.91 5.06
C ASP A 107 -8.57 -18.60 5.36
N PHE A 108 -9.35 -18.40 4.30
CA PHE A 108 -10.79 -18.21 4.42
C PHE A 108 -11.51 -19.54 4.13
N ARG A 109 -12.66 -19.73 4.80
CA ARG A 109 -13.59 -20.84 4.53
C ARG A 109 -14.96 -20.28 4.20
N ILE A 110 -15.76 -21.08 3.50
CA ILE A 110 -17.17 -20.78 3.27
C ILE A 110 -17.93 -21.20 4.54
N CYS A 111 -18.60 -20.23 5.15
CA CYS A 111 -19.50 -20.34 6.29
C CYS A 111 -20.94 -19.99 5.84
N GLU A 112 -21.92 -20.20 6.72
CA GLU A 112 -23.35 -19.96 6.43
C GLU A 112 -23.64 -18.53 5.93
N SER A 113 -22.95 -17.53 6.51
CA SER A 113 -23.14 -16.12 6.18
C SER A 113 -22.17 -15.57 5.13
N GLY A 114 -21.35 -16.40 4.49
CA GLY A 114 -20.29 -15.96 3.56
C GLY A 114 -18.91 -16.47 3.98
N TYR A 115 -17.86 -15.68 3.77
CA TYR A 115 -16.51 -16.09 4.18
C TYR A 115 -16.29 -15.92 5.69
N CYS A 116 -15.40 -16.74 6.24
CA CYS A 116 -14.99 -16.67 7.64
C CYS A 116 -13.53 -17.10 7.80
N VAL A 117 -12.88 -16.61 8.86
CA VAL A 117 -11.54 -17.06 9.28
C VAL A 117 -11.70 -18.06 10.43
N PRO A 118 -11.32 -19.33 10.27
CA PRO A 118 -11.62 -20.38 11.24
C PRO A 118 -10.72 -20.30 12.48
N SER A 119 -11.26 -20.49 13.68
CA SER A 119 -10.47 -20.61 14.92
C SER A 119 -9.43 -21.73 14.84
N ALA A 120 -8.30 -21.56 15.52
CA ALA A 120 -7.26 -22.58 15.61
C ALA A 120 -7.67 -23.64 16.64
N ASP A 121 -7.07 -24.81 16.56
CA ASP A 121 -7.35 -25.90 17.51
C ASP A 121 -7.05 -25.43 18.94
N GLY A 122 -8.05 -25.52 19.82
CA GLY A 122 -7.95 -25.07 21.21
C GLY A 122 -8.31 -23.60 21.47
N GLU A 123 -8.67 -22.82 20.45
CA GLU A 123 -9.21 -21.47 20.64
C GLU A 123 -10.71 -21.52 20.97
N GLU A 124 -11.10 -20.81 22.04
CA GLU A 124 -12.51 -20.64 22.39
C GLU A 124 -13.14 -19.52 21.56
N GLY A 125 -14.16 -19.87 20.76
CA GLY A 125 -14.96 -18.92 20.00
C GLY A 125 -14.31 -18.44 18.69
N ARG A 126 -15.05 -17.60 17.95
CA ARG A 126 -14.59 -17.00 16.68
C ARG A 126 -13.54 -15.90 16.97
N PRO A 127 -12.41 -15.85 16.25
CA PRO A 127 -11.45 -14.77 16.37
C PRO A 127 -12.05 -13.42 15.95
N PHE A 128 -11.54 -12.33 16.51
CA PHE A 128 -11.83 -10.98 16.03
C PHE A 128 -10.89 -10.66 14.86
N VAL A 129 -11.45 -10.52 13.67
CA VAL A 129 -10.69 -10.45 12.41
C VAL A 129 -10.60 -9.01 11.92
N ILE A 130 -9.38 -8.56 11.66
CA ILE A 130 -9.07 -7.22 11.16
C ILE A 130 -8.51 -7.37 9.74
N GLY A 131 -9.20 -6.81 8.75
CA GLY A 131 -8.74 -6.78 7.37
C GLY A 131 -7.96 -5.52 7.03
N VAL A 132 -6.76 -5.66 6.45
CA VAL A 132 -5.95 -4.54 5.93
C VAL A 132 -6.09 -4.49 4.41
N PHE A 133 -6.47 -3.33 3.87
CA PHE A 133 -6.75 -3.11 2.45
C PHE A 133 -5.98 -1.92 1.92
N GLY A 134 -5.65 -1.95 0.62
CA GLY A 134 -4.98 -0.85 -0.09
C GLY A 134 -3.85 -1.34 -0.99
N GLY A 135 -3.03 -0.40 -1.42
CA GLY A 135 -1.86 -0.61 -2.28
C GLY A 135 -0.62 -1.15 -1.56
N SER A 136 0.57 -0.90 -2.13
CA SER A 136 1.86 -1.39 -1.62
C SER A 136 2.19 -0.97 -0.18
N LEU A 137 1.77 0.24 0.24
CA LEU A 137 1.97 0.70 1.62
C LEU A 137 1.12 -0.11 2.61
N ALA A 138 -0.15 -0.33 2.28
CA ALA A 138 -1.04 -1.18 3.08
C ALA A 138 -0.51 -2.60 3.17
N HIS A 139 0.01 -3.11 2.05
CA HIS A 139 0.59 -4.44 1.96
C HIS A 139 1.75 -4.61 2.95
N MET A 140 2.71 -3.67 2.99
CA MET A 140 3.82 -3.69 3.96
C MET A 140 3.34 -3.63 5.41
N VAL A 141 2.27 -2.89 5.70
CA VAL A 141 1.66 -2.87 7.05
C VAL A 141 1.05 -4.22 7.39
N GLY A 142 0.33 -4.84 6.45
CA GLY A 142 -0.28 -6.14 6.63
C GLY A 142 0.74 -7.29 6.77
N GLU A 143 1.94 -7.17 6.20
CA GLU A 143 3.04 -8.12 6.43
C GLU A 143 3.49 -8.17 7.90
N GLN A 144 3.20 -7.13 8.69
CA GLN A 144 3.49 -7.07 10.12
C GLN A 144 2.36 -7.64 10.99
N ALA A 145 1.52 -8.54 10.45
CA ALA A 145 0.35 -9.11 11.11
C ALA A 145 0.62 -9.59 12.54
N ASP A 146 1.69 -10.37 12.77
CA ASP A 146 2.04 -10.90 14.10
C ASP A 146 2.30 -9.79 15.13
N ALA A 147 3.02 -8.74 14.73
CA ALA A 147 3.30 -7.60 15.59
C ALA A 147 2.03 -6.81 15.89
N LEU A 148 1.17 -6.61 14.89
CA LEU A 148 -0.12 -5.94 15.02
C LEU A 148 -1.07 -6.71 15.94
N GLU A 149 -1.19 -8.03 15.75
CA GLU A 149 -2.03 -8.89 16.60
C GLU A 149 -1.56 -8.89 18.04
N LYS A 150 -0.24 -8.98 18.28
CA LYS A 150 0.31 -8.90 19.63
C LYS A 150 0.03 -7.55 20.28
N LEU A 151 0.17 -6.45 19.53
CA LEU A 151 -0.09 -5.10 20.03
C LEU A 151 -1.57 -4.90 20.35
N ILE A 152 -2.45 -5.27 19.42
CA ILE A 152 -3.91 -5.09 19.55
C ILE A 152 -4.48 -6.04 20.59
N GLY A 153 -3.99 -7.28 20.66
CA GLY A 153 -4.43 -8.30 21.61
C GLY A 153 -4.30 -7.88 23.07
N GLN A 154 -3.38 -6.96 23.40
CA GLN A 154 -3.26 -6.38 24.74
C GLN A 154 -4.54 -5.62 25.18
N TRP A 155 -5.33 -5.14 24.22
CA TRP A 155 -6.55 -4.37 24.45
C TRP A 155 -7.83 -5.25 24.39
N PHE A 156 -7.74 -6.44 23.80
CA PHE A 156 -8.86 -7.37 23.59
C PHE A 156 -8.70 -8.65 24.43
N LYS A 157 -8.80 -8.52 25.75
CA LYS A 157 -8.66 -9.66 26.68
C LYS A 157 -9.68 -10.76 26.38
N GLY A 158 -9.21 -12.00 26.31
CA GLY A 158 -10.05 -13.19 26.10
C GLY A 158 -10.55 -13.37 24.67
N ARG A 159 -9.98 -12.64 23.68
CA ARG A 159 -10.25 -12.87 22.27
C ARG A 159 -8.95 -13.05 21.50
N THR A 160 -8.93 -14.02 20.60
CA THR A 160 -7.89 -14.10 19.57
C THR A 160 -8.12 -12.98 18.56
N ILE A 161 -7.08 -12.18 18.31
CA ILE A 161 -7.04 -11.20 17.23
C ILE A 161 -6.36 -11.82 16.02
N ARG A 162 -6.91 -11.58 14.83
CA ARG A 162 -6.30 -12.02 13.57
C ARG A 162 -6.25 -10.87 12.60
N VAL A 163 -5.08 -10.60 12.06
CA VAL A 163 -4.88 -9.58 11.02
C VAL A 163 -4.71 -10.29 9.69
N VAL A 164 -5.65 -10.04 8.77
CA VAL A 164 -5.60 -10.54 7.40
C VAL A 164 -5.16 -9.43 6.45
N ASN A 165 -4.00 -9.61 5.84
CA ASN A 165 -3.49 -8.70 4.83
C ASN A 165 -4.20 -8.99 3.50
N LEU A 166 -5.16 -8.15 3.13
CA LEU A 166 -5.90 -8.19 1.87
C LEU A 166 -5.43 -7.08 0.91
N ALA A 167 -4.31 -6.43 1.24
CA ALA A 167 -3.67 -5.42 0.41
C ALA A 167 -2.67 -6.06 -0.56
N ALA A 168 -2.52 -5.43 -1.72
CA ALA A 168 -1.58 -5.84 -2.73
C ALA A 168 -0.97 -4.63 -3.46
N GLY A 169 0.28 -4.75 -3.88
CA GLY A 169 0.92 -3.72 -4.69
C GLY A 169 0.12 -3.40 -5.95
N GLY A 170 -0.04 -2.12 -6.27
CA GLY A 170 -0.79 -1.66 -7.45
C GLY A 170 -2.31 -1.63 -7.27
N TYR A 171 -2.85 -2.04 -6.12
CA TYR A 171 -4.26 -1.81 -5.83
C TYR A 171 -4.53 -0.31 -5.67
N ASN A 172 -5.64 0.11 -6.27
CA ASN A 172 -6.30 1.37 -6.01
C ASN A 172 -7.55 1.12 -5.15
N SER A 173 -8.20 2.19 -4.75
CA SER A 173 -9.40 2.23 -3.93
C SER A 173 -10.55 1.43 -4.53
N THR A 174 -10.73 1.45 -5.84
CA THR A 174 -11.75 0.64 -6.52
C THR A 174 -11.49 -0.85 -6.35
N ILE A 175 -10.27 -1.31 -6.62
CA ILE A 175 -9.89 -2.73 -6.48
C ILE A 175 -9.96 -3.15 -5.00
N SER A 176 -9.43 -2.33 -4.10
CA SER A 176 -9.48 -2.58 -2.65
C SER A 176 -10.92 -2.70 -2.14
N HIS A 177 -11.83 -1.84 -2.62
CA HIS A 177 -13.24 -1.91 -2.27
C HIS A 177 -13.92 -3.15 -2.84
N GLN A 178 -13.56 -3.56 -4.05
CA GLN A 178 -14.04 -4.81 -4.63
C GLN A 178 -13.62 -6.00 -3.75
N VAL A 179 -12.34 -6.10 -3.37
CA VAL A 179 -11.87 -7.16 -2.46
C VAL A 179 -12.62 -7.11 -1.13
N PHE A 180 -12.80 -5.93 -0.54
CA PHE A 180 -13.58 -5.78 0.69
C PHE A 180 -15.00 -6.33 0.56
N SER A 181 -15.68 -6.06 -0.55
CA SER A 181 -17.06 -6.54 -0.76
C SER A 181 -17.18 -8.07 -0.72
N TYR A 182 -16.14 -8.81 -1.13
CA TYR A 182 -16.11 -10.27 -1.06
C TYR A 182 -15.88 -10.82 0.34
N PHE A 183 -15.09 -10.13 1.17
CA PHE A 183 -14.68 -10.65 2.47
C PHE A 183 -15.38 -9.97 3.65
N ARG A 184 -16.29 -9.02 3.42
CA ARG A 184 -16.87 -8.19 4.49
C ARG A 184 -17.49 -9.01 5.62
N GLU A 185 -18.10 -10.16 5.35
CA GLU A 185 -18.72 -11.02 6.37
C GLU A 185 -17.68 -11.78 7.22
N ALA A 186 -16.44 -11.89 6.72
CA ALA A 186 -15.32 -12.48 7.44
C ALA A 186 -14.65 -11.53 8.43
N LEU A 187 -14.99 -10.23 8.41
CA LEU A 187 -14.23 -9.18 9.08
C LEU A 187 -15.05 -8.51 10.18
N ASP A 188 -14.41 -8.24 11.31
CA ASP A 188 -14.98 -7.50 12.44
C ASP A 188 -14.51 -6.03 12.44
N ALA A 189 -13.33 -5.77 11.87
CA ALA A 189 -12.81 -4.42 11.63
C ALA A 189 -12.04 -4.36 10.31
N VAL A 190 -11.95 -3.15 9.75
CA VAL A 190 -11.32 -2.91 8.45
C VAL A 190 -10.43 -1.68 8.53
N VAL A 191 -9.23 -1.78 7.96
CA VAL A 191 -8.27 -0.68 7.84
C VAL A 191 -7.95 -0.49 6.36
N PHE A 192 -8.38 0.64 5.79
CA PHE A 192 -7.98 1.07 4.45
C PHE A 192 -6.78 2.01 4.56
N ILE A 193 -5.67 1.64 3.94
CA ILE A 193 -4.47 2.49 3.79
C ILE A 193 -4.27 2.73 2.30
N ASP A 194 -4.88 3.78 1.79
CA ASP A 194 -4.96 4.04 0.36
C ASP A 194 -4.74 5.52 0.01
N GLY A 195 -4.54 5.83 -1.27
CA GLY A 195 -4.42 7.21 -1.79
C GLY A 195 -3.10 7.51 -2.50
N VAL A 196 -2.05 6.71 -2.27
CA VAL A 196 -0.77 6.92 -2.96
C VAL A 196 -0.89 6.61 -4.45
N HIS A 197 -1.59 5.52 -4.80
CA HIS A 197 -1.75 5.14 -6.20
C HIS A 197 -2.71 6.05 -6.95
N GLU A 198 -3.75 6.60 -6.33
CA GLU A 198 -4.68 7.56 -6.95
C GLU A 198 -3.96 8.86 -7.31
N ILE A 199 -3.19 9.40 -6.37
CA ILE A 199 -2.46 10.66 -6.57
C ILE A 199 -1.35 10.45 -7.61
N TRP A 200 -0.62 9.34 -7.52
CA TRP A 200 0.50 9.04 -8.42
C TRP A 200 0.04 8.65 -9.82
N SER A 201 -0.94 7.74 -9.93
CA SER A 201 -1.47 7.31 -11.22
C SER A 201 -2.22 8.44 -11.92
N GLY A 202 -2.88 9.35 -11.20
CA GLY A 202 -3.45 10.55 -11.81
C GLY A 202 -2.42 11.39 -12.55
N GLN A 203 -1.22 11.56 -11.98
CA GLN A 203 -0.13 12.28 -12.67
C GLN A 203 0.42 11.50 -13.87
N GLU A 204 0.54 10.18 -13.77
CA GLU A 204 1.03 9.33 -14.86
C GLU A 204 0.02 9.19 -16.00
N ASN A 205 -1.27 9.03 -15.68
CA ASN A 205 -2.40 9.01 -16.61
C ASN A 205 -2.49 10.35 -17.37
N ASN A 206 -2.38 11.48 -16.67
CA ASN A 206 -2.32 12.80 -17.29
C ASN A 206 -1.15 12.94 -18.28
N LYS A 207 0.02 12.35 -17.97
CA LYS A 207 1.19 12.39 -18.86
C LYS A 207 0.97 11.60 -20.15
N VAL A 208 0.08 10.61 -20.16
CA VAL A 208 -0.25 9.80 -21.35
C VAL A 208 -1.59 10.20 -22.00
N GLY A 209 -2.15 11.35 -21.60
CA GLY A 209 -3.35 11.93 -22.20
C GLY A 209 -4.67 11.37 -21.68
N TRP A 210 -4.64 10.61 -20.58
CA TRP A 210 -5.84 10.21 -19.85
C TRP A 210 -6.20 11.34 -18.90
N LEU A 211 -7.17 12.15 -19.29
CA LEU A 211 -7.76 13.18 -18.44
C LEU A 211 -8.52 12.51 -17.28
N PRO A 212 -8.53 13.12 -16.07
CA PRO A 212 -9.18 12.58 -14.89
C PRO A 212 -10.69 12.47 -15.05
#